data_AF-A0A9D5EKY2-F1
#
_entry.id   AF-A0A9D5EKY2-F1
#
_cell.length_a   1.000
_cell.length_b   1.000
_cell.length_c   1.000
_cell.angle_alpha   90.00
_cell.angle_beta   90.00
_cell.angle_gamma   90.00
#
_symmetry.space_group_name_H-M   'P 1'
#
loop_
_entity.id
_entity.type
_entity.pdbx_description
1 polymer ?
#
loop_
_entity_poly.entity_id
_entity_poly.type
_entity_poly.pdbx_seq_one_letter_code
_entity_poly.pdbx_strand_id
1 'polypeptide(L)'
;MILLHGTTRRRAEQILALGPNPRFREPGGLALEDGFSMNLEGGPFHFGTPEEYARGKAREFPNEGGPVILVVDVPDEIVMTSATEWLPLSQGLVQFDPGAGLEELAAVWPALAKAAQIRSVT
;
A
#
# COMPACT_ATOMS: atom_id res chain seq x y z
N MET A 1 6.02 8.89 -8.61
CA MET A 1 6.91 8.07 -7.76
C MET A 1 6.40 6.63 -7.67
N ILE A 2 7.27 5.63 -7.91
CA ILE A 2 6.89 4.21 -7.82
C ILE A 2 6.80 3.74 -6.37
N LEU A 3 5.62 3.27 -5.99
CA LEU A 3 5.31 2.69 -4.68
C LEU A 3 4.93 1.21 -4.79
N LEU A 4 5.29 0.45 -3.75
CA LEU A 4 5.09 -1.00 -3.65
C LEU A 4 4.21 -1.32 -2.45
N HIS A 5 3.13 -2.07 -2.64
CA HIS A 5 2.27 -2.56 -1.56
C HIS A 5 2.26 -4.09 -1.56
N GLY A 6 2.90 -4.69 -0.56
CA GLY A 6 2.87 -6.13 -0.35
C GLY A 6 1.53 -6.57 0.24
N THR A 7 0.84 -7.51 -0.40
CA THR A 7 -0.46 -8.00 0.06
C THR A 7 -0.80 -9.36 -0.55
N THR A 8 -2.05 -9.79 -0.46
CA THR A 8 -2.56 -11.01 -1.10
C THR A 8 -3.19 -10.70 -2.46
N ARG A 9 -3.24 -11.69 -3.36
CA ARG A 9 -3.81 -11.51 -4.71
C ARG A 9 -5.21 -10.90 -4.70
N ARG A 10 -6.12 -11.48 -3.91
CA ARG A 10 -7.50 -10.99 -3.81
C ARG A 10 -7.56 -9.54 -3.35
N ARG A 11 -6.76 -9.13 -2.37
CA ARG A 11 -6.74 -7.75 -1.87
C ARG A 11 -6.11 -6.80 -2.87
N ALA A 12 -5.02 -7.19 -3.54
CA ALA A 12 -4.43 -6.38 -4.61
C ALA A 12 -5.44 -6.12 -5.74
N GLU A 13 -6.21 -7.13 -6.15
CA GLU A 13 -7.28 -6.97 -7.15
C GLU A 13 -8.39 -6.03 -6.67
N GLN A 14 -8.80 -6.12 -5.40
CA GLN A 14 -9.78 -5.22 -4.81
C GLN A 14 -9.28 -3.78 -4.74
N ILE A 15 -8.04 -3.56 -4.29
CA ILE A 15 -7.41 -2.24 -4.23
C ILE A 15 -7.27 -1.69 -5.65
N LEU A 16 -6.86 -2.49 -6.62
CA LEU A 16 -6.75 -2.07 -8.01
C LEU A 16 -8.12 -1.65 -8.58
N ALA A 17 -9.18 -2.39 -8.28
CA ALA A 17 -10.53 -2.10 -8.79
C ALA A 17 -11.22 -0.91 -8.10
N LEU A 18 -11.04 -0.75 -6.78
CA LEU A 18 -11.85 0.14 -5.94
C LEU A 18 -11.06 1.29 -5.31
N GLY A 19 -9.73 1.20 -5.30
CA GLY A 19 -8.87 2.07 -4.52
C GLY A 19 -8.62 1.58 -3.09
N PRO A 20 -7.68 2.23 -2.40
CA PRO A 20 -7.50 2.03 -0.97
C PRO A 20 -8.81 2.38 -0.26
N ASN A 21 -9.28 1.49 0.60
CA ASN A 21 -10.48 1.74 1.39
C ASN A 21 -10.07 2.44 2.70
N PRO A 22 -10.42 3.73 2.89
CA PRO A 22 -10.03 4.49 4.08
C PRO A 22 -10.65 3.97 5.37
N ARG A 23 -11.69 3.13 5.26
CA ARG A 23 -12.36 2.47 6.39
C ARG A 23 -11.98 1.01 6.51
N PHE A 24 -10.97 0.55 5.78
CA PHE A 24 -10.49 -0.81 5.92
C PHE A 24 -9.96 -1.00 7.35
N ARG A 25 -10.35 -2.11 7.96
CA ARG A 25 -9.83 -2.55 9.25
C ARG A 25 -9.26 -3.92 9.04
N GLU A 26 -7.97 -4.05 9.28
CA GLU A 26 -7.35 -5.35 9.14
C GLU A 26 -7.89 -6.30 10.22
N PRO A 27 -8.35 -7.52 9.84
CA PRO A 27 -8.74 -8.51 10.83
C PRO A 27 -7.54 -8.84 11.74
N GLY A 28 -7.66 -8.55 13.04
CA GLY A 28 -6.59 -8.71 14.01
C GLY A 28 -5.64 -7.51 14.16
N GLY A 29 -5.87 -6.42 13.42
CA GLY A 29 -5.18 -5.14 13.55
C GLY A 29 -5.61 -4.33 14.77
N LEU A 30 -4.93 -3.20 15.01
CA LEU A 30 -5.29 -2.27 16.09
C LEU A 30 -6.59 -1.51 15.75
N ALA A 31 -7.27 -0.98 16.77
CA ALA A 31 -8.63 -0.43 16.64
C ALA A 31 -8.74 0.93 15.91
N LEU A 32 -7.69 1.39 15.24
CA LEU A 32 -7.66 2.66 14.50
C LEU A 32 -7.93 2.44 13.02
N GLU A 33 -8.34 3.49 12.30
CA GLU A 33 -8.43 3.44 10.84
C GLU A 33 -7.00 3.30 10.30
N ASP A 34 -6.68 2.16 9.68
CA ASP A 34 -5.29 1.74 9.39
C ASP A 34 -4.62 2.50 8.22
N GLY A 35 -5.26 3.55 7.72
CA GLY A 35 -4.80 4.29 6.53
C GLY A 35 -4.52 3.35 5.35
N PHE A 36 -3.56 3.72 4.53
CA PHE A 36 -3.02 2.86 3.47
C PHE A 36 -1.51 3.06 3.36
N SER A 37 -0.75 1.98 3.49
CA SER A 37 0.71 2.05 3.50
C SER A 37 1.33 1.43 2.26
N MET A 38 2.39 2.05 1.75
CA MET A 38 3.19 1.53 0.65
C MET A 38 4.68 1.82 0.90
N ASN A 39 5.58 1.05 0.30
CA ASN A 39 7.01 1.32 0.35
C ASN A 39 7.50 2.04 -0.91
N LEU A 40 8.53 2.87 -0.76
CA LEU A 40 9.30 3.35 -1.91
C LEU A 40 9.99 2.18 -2.61
N GLU A 41 10.01 2.16 -3.94
CA GLU A 41 10.66 1.08 -4.71
C GLU A 41 12.15 0.90 -4.32
N GLY A 42 12.84 1.99 -4.01
CA GLY A 42 14.25 2.00 -3.60
C GLY A 42 14.51 1.70 -2.11
N GLY A 43 13.48 1.53 -1.29
CA GLY A 43 13.61 1.43 0.17
C GLY A 43 13.99 2.76 0.84
N PRO A 44 14.54 2.75 2.07
CA PRO A 44 14.89 1.57 2.87
C PRO A 44 13.67 0.77 3.35
N PHE A 45 13.87 -0.50 3.73
CA PHE A 45 12.82 -1.42 4.19
C PHE A 45 13.00 -1.79 5.67
N HIS A 46 12.82 -0.82 6.57
CA HIS A 46 13.09 -1.01 8.01
C HIS A 46 12.22 -2.07 8.70
N PHE A 47 11.05 -2.36 8.14
CA PHE A 47 10.08 -3.32 8.68
C PHE A 47 9.92 -4.58 7.82
N GLY A 48 10.93 -4.86 6.98
CA GLY A 48 10.91 -5.95 6.01
C GLY A 48 10.50 -5.46 4.61
N THR A 49 10.87 -6.24 3.60
CA THR A 49 10.59 -5.90 2.20
C THR A 49 9.10 -6.09 1.88
N PRO A 50 8.58 -5.46 0.82
CA PRO A 50 7.22 -5.69 0.36
C PRO A 50 6.90 -7.18 0.13
N GLU A 51 7.88 -7.97 -0.34
CA GLU A 51 7.75 -9.42 -0.54
C GLU A 51 7.65 -10.18 0.77
N GLU A 52 8.44 -9.81 1.78
CA GLU A 52 8.35 -10.41 3.13
C GLU A 52 6.98 -10.13 3.74
N TYR A 53 6.49 -8.89 3.63
CA TYR A 53 5.18 -8.51 4.11
C TYR A 53 4.06 -9.26 3.37
N ALA A 54 4.12 -9.34 2.04
CA ALA A 54 3.16 -10.10 1.23
C ALA A 54 3.11 -11.59 1.62
N ARG A 55 4.28 -12.21 1.85
CA ARG A 55 4.36 -13.60 2.34
C ARG A 55 3.75 -13.74 3.73
N GLY A 56 3.96 -12.78 4.62
CA GLY A 56 3.29 -12.73 5.93
C GLY A 56 1.77 -12.74 5.79
N LYS A 57 1.23 -11.83 4.98
CA LYS A 57 -0.22 -11.76 4.69
C LYS A 57 -0.77 -13.04 4.09
N ALA A 58 -0.06 -13.65 3.15
CA ALA A 58 -0.49 -14.90 2.54
C ALA A 58 -0.55 -16.06 3.55
N ARG A 59 0.29 -16.07 4.60
CA ARG A 59 0.20 -17.06 5.69
C ARG A 59 -1.00 -16.83 6.59
N GLU A 60 -1.32 -15.57 6.88
CA GLU A 60 -2.49 -15.18 7.69
C GLU A 60 -3.81 -15.41 6.93
N PHE A 61 -3.79 -15.22 5.61
CA PHE A 61 -4.96 -15.30 4.73
C PHE A 61 -4.72 -16.31 3.59
N PRO A 62 -4.61 -17.62 3.88
CA PRO A 62 -4.21 -18.64 2.90
C PRO A 62 -5.18 -18.78 1.71
N ASN A 63 -6.43 -18.33 1.87
CA ASN A 63 -7.47 -18.42 0.85
C ASN A 63 -7.55 -17.18 -0.07
N GLU A 64 -6.62 -16.24 0.02
CA GLU A 64 -6.62 -15.00 -0.78
C GLU A 64 -5.69 -15.06 -2.02
N GLY A 65 -5.27 -16.27 -2.42
CA GLY A 65 -4.57 -16.49 -3.68
C GLY A 65 -3.05 -16.26 -3.64
N GLY A 66 -2.46 -16.18 -2.46
CA GLY A 66 -1.01 -16.10 -2.27
C GLY A 66 -0.44 -14.68 -2.31
N PRO A 67 0.89 -14.54 -2.08
CA PRO A 67 1.56 -13.26 -1.93
C PRO A 67 1.77 -12.55 -3.27
N VAL A 68 1.47 -11.25 -3.31
CA VAL A 68 1.70 -10.39 -4.46
C VAL A 68 2.17 -9.00 -4.04
N ILE A 69 2.79 -8.28 -4.97
CA ILE A 69 3.10 -6.86 -4.84
C ILE A 69 2.21 -6.07 -5.80
N LEU A 70 1.49 -5.09 -5.29
CA LEU A 70 0.86 -4.05 -6.10
C LEU A 70 1.87 -2.92 -6.31
N VAL A 71 2.15 -2.61 -7.58
CA VAL A 71 3.09 -1.56 -8.00
C VAL A 71 2.29 -0.42 -8.62
N VAL A 72 2.46 0.79 -8.09
CA VAL A 72 1.70 1.98 -8.51
C VAL A 72 2.65 3.16 -8.68
N ASP A 73 2.54 3.88 -9.78
CA ASP A 73 3.18 5.18 -9.93
C ASP A 73 2.25 6.26 -9.38
N VAL A 74 2.58 6.80 -8.21
CA VAL A 74 1.77 7.80 -7.50
C VAL A 74 2.38 9.19 -7.71
N PRO A 75 1.60 10.22 -8.07
CA PRO A 75 2.11 11.58 -8.23
C PRO A 75 2.87 12.07 -7.01
N ASP A 76 4.03 12.69 -7.25
CA ASP A 76 4.97 13.07 -6.20
C ASP A 76 4.33 14.03 -5.18
N GLU A 77 3.43 14.92 -5.62
CA GLU A 77 2.68 15.85 -4.77
C GLU A 77 1.78 15.13 -3.75
N ILE A 78 1.20 13.99 -4.11
CA ILE A 78 0.36 13.18 -3.21
C ILE A 78 1.25 12.46 -2.20
N VAL A 79 2.38 11.90 -2.65
CA VAL A 79 3.36 11.27 -1.76
C VAL A 79 3.91 12.28 -0.75
N MET A 80 4.22 13.50 -1.20
CA MET A 80 4.71 14.56 -0.31
C MET A 80 3.67 15.00 0.73
N THR A 81 2.38 14.88 0.46
CA THR A 81 1.30 15.21 1.42
C THR A 81 1.24 14.22 2.58
N SER A 82 1.63 12.96 2.36
CA SER A 82 1.71 11.93 3.40
C SER A 82 2.95 12.01 4.29
N ALA A 83 3.96 12.80 3.90
CA ALA A 83 5.21 12.90 4.65
C ALA A 83 5.01 13.71 5.94
N THR A 84 5.31 13.11 7.09
CA THR A 84 5.23 13.78 8.41
C THR A 84 6.57 13.75 9.13
N GLU A 85 6.70 14.51 10.22
CA GLU A 85 7.89 14.46 11.09
C GLU A 85 8.11 13.06 11.69
N TRP A 86 7.04 12.28 11.87
CA TRP A 86 7.08 10.94 12.45
C TRP A 86 7.35 9.85 11.41
N LEU A 87 6.87 10.06 10.18
CA LEU A 87 7.03 9.16 9.04
C LEU A 87 7.61 9.93 7.84
N PRO A 88 8.88 10.36 7.90
CA PRO A 88 9.52 11.02 6.77
C PRO A 88 9.81 10.00 5.66
N LEU A 89 9.77 10.45 4.40
CA LEU A 89 10.02 9.60 3.23
C LEU A 89 11.39 8.90 3.25
N SER A 90 12.37 9.44 3.99
CA SER A 90 13.67 8.80 4.20
C SER A 90 13.60 7.45 4.90
N GLN A 91 12.48 7.12 5.55
CA GLN A 91 12.23 5.78 6.11
C GLN A 91 11.76 4.76 5.06
N GLY A 92 11.49 5.19 3.83
CA GLY A 92 11.06 4.30 2.73
C GLY A 92 9.65 3.74 2.88
N LEU A 93 8.88 4.20 3.87
CA LEU A 93 7.48 3.90 4.08
C LEU A 93 6.65 5.17 3.84
N VAL A 94 5.58 5.04 3.07
CA VAL A 94 4.60 6.08 2.76
C VAL A 94 3.29 5.64 3.39
N GLN A 95 2.80 6.41 4.37
CA GLN A 95 1.55 6.15 5.07
C GLN A 95 0.53 7.20 4.69
N PHE A 96 -0.47 6.81 3.90
CA PHE A 96 -1.61 7.66 3.56
C PHE A 96 -2.69 7.52 4.63
N ASP A 97 -2.78 8.52 5.51
CA ASP A 97 -3.82 8.59 6.55
C ASP A 97 -4.93 9.57 6.17
N PRO A 98 -6.13 9.48 6.78
CA PRO A 98 -7.16 10.51 6.62
C PRO A 98 -6.61 11.90 6.95
N GLY A 99 -6.74 12.84 6.01
CA GLY A 99 -6.16 14.18 6.13
C GLY A 99 -4.65 14.28 5.86
N ALA A 100 -4.03 13.18 5.44
CA ALA A 100 -2.61 13.08 5.09
C ALA A 100 -2.41 12.27 3.80
N GLY A 101 -3.00 12.74 2.69
CA GLY A 101 -2.78 12.20 1.35
C GLY A 101 -3.72 11.07 0.93
N LEU A 102 -4.51 10.50 1.84
CA LEU A 102 -5.42 9.39 1.54
C LEU A 102 -6.58 9.80 0.64
N GLU A 103 -7.15 10.98 0.88
CA GLU A 103 -8.23 11.55 0.06
C GLU A 103 -7.74 11.89 -1.34
N GLU A 104 -6.57 12.51 -1.45
CA GLU A 104 -5.92 12.83 -2.72
C GLU A 104 -5.61 11.56 -3.51
N LEU A 105 -5.04 10.55 -2.85
CA LEU A 105 -4.76 9.25 -3.45
C LEU A 105 -6.03 8.59 -3.97
N ALA A 106 -7.10 8.54 -3.16
CA ALA A 106 -8.38 7.97 -3.55
C ALA A 106 -9.01 8.72 -4.74
N ALA A 107 -8.88 10.05 -4.78
CA ALA A 107 -9.43 10.88 -5.86
C ALA A 107 -8.75 10.59 -7.22
N VAL A 108 -7.44 10.35 -7.23
CA VAL A 108 -6.72 10.03 -8.49
C VAL A 108 -6.67 8.55 -8.82
N TRP A 109 -7.06 7.68 -7.89
CA TRP A 109 -6.91 6.23 -8.03
C TRP A 109 -7.45 5.63 -9.33
N PRO A 110 -8.64 6.01 -9.84
CA PRO A 110 -9.15 5.45 -11.10
C PRO A 110 -8.24 5.67 -12.31
N ALA A 111 -7.40 6.72 -12.29
CA ALA A 111 -6.39 6.95 -13.31
C ALA A 111 -5.15 6.09 -13.06
N LEU A 112 -4.66 6.02 -11.82
CA LEU A 112 -3.47 5.25 -11.44
C LEU A 112 -3.66 3.75 -11.64
N ALA A 113 -4.83 3.22 -11.27
CA ALA A 113 -5.17 1.80 -11.37
C ALA A 113 -5.00 1.23 -12.79
N LYS A 114 -5.21 2.05 -13.83
CA LYS A 114 -5.04 1.63 -15.23
C LYS A 114 -3.59 1.33 -15.60
N ALA A 115 -2.64 1.93 -14.88
CA ALA A 115 -1.21 1.75 -15.08
C ALA A 115 -0.56 0.88 -13.98
N ALA A 116 -1.31 0.51 -12.94
CA ALA A 116 -0.83 -0.31 -11.85
C ALA A 116 -0.60 -1.78 -12.28
N GLN A 117 0.33 -2.45 -11.60
CA GLN A 117 0.71 -3.83 -11.90
C GLN A 117 0.64 -4.70 -10.64
N ILE A 118 0.15 -5.94 -10.78
CA ILE A 118 0.25 -6.96 -9.74
C ILE A 118 1.37 -7.94 -10.12
N ARG A 119 2.40 -8.04 -9.27
CA ARG A 119 3.53 -8.95 -9.44
C ARG A 119 3.43 -10.09 -8.44
N SER A 120 3.56 -11.34 -8.90
CA SER A 120 3.56 -12.49 -7.99
C SER A 120 4.90 -12.57 -7.25
N VAL A 121 4.85 -12.91 -5.97
CA VAL A 121 6.05 -13.20 -5.19
C VAL A 121 6.34 -14.69 -5.29
N THR A 122 7.48 -15.05 -5.89
CA THR A 122 7.99 -16.43 -5.93
C THR A 122 8.63 -16.86 -4.62
#